data_AF-A0A536H2Y7-F1
#
_entry.id   AF-A0A536H2Y7-F1
#
_cell.length_a   1.000
_cell.length_b   1.000
_cell.length_c   1.000
_cell.angle_alpha   90.00
_cell.angle_beta   90.00
_cell.angle_gamma   90.00
#
_symmetry.space_group_name_H-M   'P 1'
#
loop_
_entity.id
_entity.type
_entity.pdbx_description
1 polymer ?
#
loop_
_entity_poly.entity_id
_entity_poly.type
_entity_poly.pdbx_seq_one_letter_code
_entity_poly.pdbx_strand_id
1 'polypeptide(L)' 'MSISYLLDSSALILSLRQDTKTLKRIDDLTAVYISAIALGELYHGAKHSVHVEKSVKAARDNHFTWIAELALEQW' A
#
# COMPACT_ATOMS: atom_id res chain seq x y z
N MET A 1 4.81 -5.76 -24.07
CA MET A 1 5.48 -5.84 -22.76
C MET A 1 4.56 -5.18 -21.74
N SER A 2 4.14 -5.87 -20.68
CA SER A 2 3.48 -5.20 -19.56
C SER A 2 4.58 -4.70 -18.60
N ILE A 3 4.44 -3.45 -18.16
CA ILE A 3 5.33 -2.88 -17.15
C ILE A 3 4.67 -3.15 -15.80
N SER A 4 5.42 -3.73 -14.88
CA SER A 4 5.00 -3.99 -13.50
C SER A 4 5.60 -2.93 -12.58
N TYR A 5 4.78 -2.40 -11.67
CA TYR A 5 5.19 -1.35 -10.74
C TYR A 5 5.22 -1.90 -9.32
N LEU A 6 6.34 -1.74 -8.61
CA LEU A 6 6.45 -2.07 -7.20
C LEU A 6 6.28 -0.80 -6.36
N LEU A 7 5.34 -0.82 -5.43
CA LEU A 7 5.10 0.32 -4.54
C LEU A 7 6.08 0.33 -3.37
N ASP A 8 6.69 1.49 -3.17
CA ASP A 8 7.47 1.83 -1.99
C ASP A 8 6.55 2.17 -0.80
N SER A 9 7.08 2.05 0.42
CA SER A 9 6.34 2.37 1.65
C SER A 9 5.83 3.82 1.66
N SER A 10 6.53 4.76 1.03
CA SER A 10 6.06 6.15 0.89
C SER A 10 4.76 6.27 0.08
N ALA A 11 4.64 5.53 -1.03
CA ALA A 11 3.43 5.50 -1.86
C ALA A 11 2.25 4.86 -1.11
N LEU A 12 2.51 3.83 -0.31
CA LEU A 12 1.49 3.22 0.55
C LEU A 12 0.99 4.20 1.61
N ILE A 13 1.89 4.95 2.26
CA ILE A 13 1.53 5.97 3.25
C ILE A 13 0.66 7.08 2.62
N LEU A 14 1.01 7.55 1.42
CA LEU A 14 0.23 8.57 0.71
C LEU A 14 -1.16 8.04 0.32
N SER A 15 -1.24 6.77 -0.08
CA SER A 15 -2.51 6.10 -0.37
C SER A 15 -3.40 5.99 0.88
N LEU A 16 -2.85 5.65 2.05
CA LEU A 16 -3.57 5.64 3.33
C LEU A 16 -4.06 7.04 3.75
N ARG A 17 -3.36 8.09 3.33
CA ARG A 17 -3.75 9.48 3.55
C ARG A 17 -4.79 9.98 2.53
N GLN A 18 -5.27 9.09 1.65
CA GLN A 18 -6.21 9.42 0.58
C GLN A 18 -5.70 10.55 -0.34
N ASP A 19 -4.38 10.58 -0.59
CA ASP A 19 -3.81 11.53 -1.53
C ASP A 19 -4.31 11.25 -2.95
N THR A 20 -5.13 12.15 -3.48
CA THR A 20 -5.85 11.95 -4.75
C THR A 20 -4.93 11.86 -5.96
N LYS A 21 -3.77 12.53 -5.94
CA LYS A 21 -2.78 12.44 -7.02
C LYS A 21 -2.14 11.06 -7.06
N THR A 22 -1.76 10.55 -5.89
CA THR A 22 -1.17 9.22 -5.74
C THR A 22 -2.18 8.15 -6.15
N LEU A 23 -3.42 8.22 -5.65
CA LEU A 23 -4.45 7.24 -5.99
C LEU A 23 -4.75 7.19 -7.49
N LYS A 24 -4.95 8.34 -8.15
CA LYS A 24 -5.16 8.39 -9.61
C LYS A 24 -3.98 7.79 -10.37
N ARG A 25 -2.76 8.15 -9.98
CA ARG A 25 -1.56 7.64 -10.63
C ARG A 25 -1.44 6.13 -10.50
N ILE A 26 -1.89 5.55 -9.40
CA ILE A 26 -1.86 4.11 -9.20
C ILE A 26 -3.00 3.41 -9.96
N ASP A 27 -4.18 4.02 -10.02
CA ASP A 27 -5.34 3.54 -10.79
C ASP A 27 -5.05 3.48 -12.30
N ASP A 28 -4.21 4.40 -12.81
CA ASP A 28 -3.75 4.40 -14.20
C ASP A 28 -2.74 3.26 -14.52
N LEU A 29 -2.25 2.51 -13.53
CA LEU A 29 -1.26 1.45 -13.71
C LEU A 29 -1.92 0.10 -13.96
N THR A 30 -1.38 -0.65 -14.92
CA THR A 30 -1.94 -1.95 -15.34
C THR A 30 -1.61 -3.10 -14.40
N ALA A 31 -0.47 -3.04 -13.70
CA ALA A 31 -0.02 -4.08 -12.77
C ALA A 31 0.80 -3.46 -11.64
N VAL A 32 0.32 -3.63 -10.41
CA VAL A 32 0.88 -3.00 -9.21
C VAL A 32 1.11 -4.05 -8.14
N TYR A 33 2.32 -4.06 -7.59
CA TYR A 33 2.78 -5.02 -6.60
C TYR A 33 3.19 -4.28 -5.33
N ILE A 34 3.05 -4.96 -4.19
CA ILE A 34 3.50 -4.47 -2.90
C ILE A 34 4.46 -5.51 -2.32
N SER A 35 5.67 -5.09 -1.95
CA SER A 35 6.62 -5.98 -1.28
C SER A 35 6.20 -6.24 0.17
N ALA A 36 6.41 -7.47 0.65
CA ALA A 36 6.28 -7.81 2.07
C ALA A 36 7.18 -6.94 2.97
N ILE A 37 8.31 -6.44 2.45
CA ILE A 37 9.20 -5.51 3.16
C ILE A 37 8.51 -4.16 3.35
N ALA A 38 7.94 -3.58 2.30
CA ALA A 38 7.22 -2.31 2.37
C ALA A 38 5.99 -2.41 3.29
N LEU A 39 5.32 -3.57 3.32
CA LEU A 39 4.28 -3.85 4.32
C LEU A 39 4.84 -3.89 5.74
N GLY A 40 5.98 -4.56 5.95
CA GLY A 40 6.67 -4.60 7.24
C GLY A 40 7.02 -3.21 7.75
N GLU A 41 7.57 -2.35 6.89
CA GLU A 41 7.87 -0.95 7.18
C GLU A 41 6.61 -0.16 7.56
N LEU A 42 5.52 -0.35 6.82
CA LEU A 42 4.25 0.31 7.08
C LEU A 42 3.69 -0.06 8.45
N TYR A 43 3.69 -1.35 8.81
CA TYR A 43 3.26 -1.82 10.12
C TYR A 43 4.20 -1.36 11.23
N HIS A 44 5.50 -1.34 10.98
CA HIS A 44 6.48 -0.83 11.93
C HIS A 44 6.23 0.66 12.22
N GLY A 45 6.06 1.48 11.18
CA GLY A 45 5.74 2.91 11.32
C GLY A 45 4.40 3.14 12.02
N ALA A 46 3.39 2.32 11.73
CA ALA A 46 2.09 2.39 12.39
C ALA A 46 2.18 2.11 13.91
N LYS A 47 3.02 1.16 14.33
CA LYS A 47 3.26 0.83 15.74
C LYS A 47 4.00 1.92 16.52
N HIS A 48 4.73 2.79 15.82
CA HIS A 48 5.50 3.90 16.42
C HIS A 48 4.84 5.27 16.21
N SER A 49 3.60 5.30 15.72
CA SER A 49 2.88 6.56 15.47
C SER A 49 2.28 7.13 16.76
N VAL A 50 1.94 8.42 16.73
CA VAL A 50 1.23 9.09 17.84
C VAL A 50 -0.14 8.44 18.11
N HIS A 51 -0.78 7.88 17.08
CA HIS A 51 -2.11 7.27 17.16
C HIS A 51 -2.05 5.79 16.75
N VAL A 52 -1.32 4.99 17.54
CA VAL A 52 -0.98 3.59 17.23
C VAL A 52 -2.19 2.78 16.79
N GLU A 53 -3.28 2.76 17.57
CA GLU A 53 -4.47 1.96 17.24
C GLU A 53 -5.08 2.36 15.89
N LYS A 54 -5.23 3.66 15.64
CA LYS A 54 -5.76 4.19 14.37
C LYS A 54 -4.82 3.84 13.21
N SER A 55 -3.52 3.98 13.39
CA SER A 55 -2.53 3.73 12.35
C SER A 55 -2.39 2.24 12.02
N VAL A 56 -2.38 1.37 13.03
CA VAL A 56 -2.34 -0.09 12.83
C VAL A 56 -3.63 -0.57 12.18
N LYS A 57 -4.78 -0.04 12.62
CA LYS A 57 -6.06 -0.30 11.98
C LYS A 57 -6.05 0.16 10.52
N ALA A 58 -5.51 1.34 10.22
CA ALA A 58 -5.39 1.82 8.85
C ALA A 58 -4.47 0.94 7.99
N ALA A 59 -3.33 0.48 8.53
CA ALA A 59 -2.40 -0.41 7.82
C ALA A 59 -2.97 -1.84 7.61
N ARG A 60 -3.86 -2.27 8.51
CA ARG A 60 -4.51 -3.59 8.45
C ARG A 60 -5.78 -3.60 7.60
N ASP A 61 -6.69 -2.66 7.85
CA ASP A 61 -8.05 -2.66 7.32
C ASP A 61 -8.17 -1.94 5.99
N ASN A 62 -7.25 -1.01 5.65
CA ASN A 62 -7.07 -0.63 4.26
C ASN A 62 -6.26 -1.73 3.57
N HIS A 63 -6.88 -2.89 3.46
CA HIS A 63 -6.61 -3.80 2.37
C HIS A 63 -6.57 -2.93 1.12
N PHE A 64 -5.49 -2.98 0.35
CA PHE A 64 -5.33 -2.19 -0.85
C PHE A 64 -6.32 -2.68 -1.92
N THR A 65 -7.62 -2.58 -1.65
CA THR A 65 -8.75 -3.13 -2.41
C THR A 65 -8.93 -2.46 -3.75
N TRP A 66 -8.24 -1.33 -3.95
CA TRP A 66 -8.07 -0.67 -5.25
C TRP A 66 -7.04 -1.39 -6.13
N ILE A 67 -6.22 -2.29 -5.58
CA ILE A 67 -5.48 -3.28 -6.38
C ILE A 67 -6.46 -4.41 -6.65
N ALA A 68 -7.25 -4.26 -7.72
CA ALA A 68 -7.91 -5.40 -8.32
C ALA A 68 -6.82 -6.42 -8.65
N GLU A 69 -6.92 -7.62 -8.08
CA GLU A 69 -5.93 -8.68 -8.23
C GLU A 69 -4.56 -8.36 -7.61
N LEU A 70 -4.52 -8.08 -6.29
CA LEU A 70 -3.37 -8.52 -5.49
C LEU A 70 -3.36 -10.05 -5.54
N ALA A 71 -2.89 -10.61 -6.64
CA ALA A 71 -2.48 -11.99 -6.75
C ALA A 71 -1.39 -12.14 -5.69
N LEU A 72 -1.78 -12.66 -4.53
CA LEU A 72 -0.86 -13.36 -3.67
C LEU A 72 -0.35 -14.53 -4.52
N GLU A 73 0.69 -14.30 -5.33
CA GLU A 73 1.47 -15.40 -5.86
C GLU A 73 2.03 -16.12 -4.64
N GLN A 74 1.39 -17.24 -4.33
CA GLN A 74 1.88 -18.22 -3.38
C GLN A 74 3.11 -18.84 -4.04
N TRP A 75 4.30 -18.47 -3.55
CA TRP A 75 5.54 -19.18 -3.83
C TRP A 75 5.54 -20.50 -3.06
#